data_AF-A0A9E3U4A9-F1
#
_entry.id   AF-A0A9E3U4A9-F1
#
_cell.length_a   1.000
_cell.length_b   1.000
_cell.length_c   1.000
_cell.angle_alpha   90.00
_cell.angle_beta   90.00
_cell.angle_gamma   90.00
#
_symmetry.space_group_name_H-M   'P 1'
#
loop_
_entity.id
_entity.type
_entity.pdbx_description
1 polymer ?
#
loop_
_entity_poly.entity_id
_entity_poly.type
_entity_poly.pdbx_seq_one_letter_code
_entity_poly.pdbx_strand_id
1 'polypeptide(L)'
;MGLRGWNVAVLLAIGAIWLAGSTQREKRVVGDAHTDRVALLEAQAAASPSDPARVRELAQAYLDARAPGMALAAIERAPEAVRAEPAVDHLYARALLDQGRAAEALAAERRVLARCADPALDAPVCSTYLIASATRRAEILEQLVSLGVEDANAHPEASSLAYQNATRQVSFSAAR
;
A
#
# COMPACT_ATOMS: atom_id res chain seq x y z
N MET A 1 -49.60 27.53 24.10
CA MET A 1 -48.13 27.43 24.06
C MET A 1 -47.71 26.88 22.71
N GLY A 2 -47.95 27.68 21.66
CA GLY A 2 -47.90 27.24 20.27
C GLY A 2 -46.65 27.77 19.57
N LEU A 3 -46.09 26.93 18.69
CA LEU A 3 -45.08 27.18 17.64
C LEU A 3 -43.74 27.78 18.09
N ARG A 4 -43.72 28.83 18.93
CA ARG A 4 -42.49 29.48 19.42
C ARG A 4 -41.66 28.56 20.33
N GLY A 5 -42.31 27.83 21.23
CA GLY A 5 -41.61 26.88 22.13
C GLY A 5 -41.01 25.68 21.37
N TRP A 6 -41.70 25.22 20.33
CA TRP A 6 -41.24 24.14 19.46
C TRP A 6 -40.01 24.55 18.65
N ASN A 7 -40.03 25.76 18.07
CA ASN A 7 -38.89 26.28 17.31
C ASN A 7 -37.64 26.45 18.18
N VAL A 8 -37.81 26.90 19.43
CA VAL A 8 -36.70 27.00 20.39
C VAL A 8 -36.11 25.62 20.72
N ALA A 9 -36.97 24.61 20.94
CA ALA A 9 -36.52 23.25 21.21
C ALA A 9 -35.76 22.64 20.03
N VAL A 10 -36.24 22.85 18.79
CA VAL A 10 -35.57 22.37 17.57
C VAL A 10 -34.22 23.06 17.38
N LEU A 11 -34.13 24.38 17.59
CA LEU A 11 -32.87 25.12 17.46
C LEU A 11 -31.85 24.69 18.53
N LEU A 12 -32.30 24.41 19.76
CA LEU A 12 -31.42 23.87 20.80
C LEU A 12 -30.93 22.45 20.46
N ALA A 13 -31.79 21.60 19.90
CA ALA A 13 -31.38 20.26 19.47
C ALA A 13 -30.36 20.31 18.32
N ILE A 14 -30.59 21.17 17.32
CA ILE A 14 -29.64 21.38 16.22
C ILE A 14 -28.32 21.95 16.74
N GLY A 15 -28.37 22.94 17.64
CA GLY A 15 -27.18 23.51 18.28
C GLY A 15 -26.39 22.47 19.07
N ALA A 16 -27.06 21.59 19.81
CA ALA A 16 -26.42 20.50 20.54
C ALA A 16 -25.78 19.46 19.62
N ILE A 17 -26.43 19.10 18.51
CA ILE A 17 -25.86 18.19 17.49
C ILE A 17 -24.63 18.84 16.82
N TRP A 18 -24.68 20.13 16.53
CA TRP A 18 -23.56 20.85 15.92
C TRP A 18 -22.36 20.98 16.87
N LEU A 19 -22.63 21.21 18.16
CA LEU A 19 -21.59 21.25 19.20
C LEU A 19 -20.96 19.87 19.43
N ALA A 20 -21.74 18.79 19.31
CA ALA A 20 -21.27 17.42 19.44
C ALA A 20 -20.53 16.91 18.18
N GLY A 21 -20.84 17.46 17.00
CA GLY A 21 -20.25 17.06 15.72
C GLY A 21 -18.89 17.70 15.40
N SER A 22 -18.52 18.80 16.05
CA SER A 22 -17.35 19.61 15.65
C SER A 22 -16.01 19.17 16.25
N THR A 23 -15.95 18.03 16.95
CA THR A 23 -14.71 17.54 17.58
C THR A 23 -14.14 16.28 16.96
N GLN A 24 -14.50 15.93 15.72
CA GLN A 24 -13.64 15.04 14.92
C GLN A 24 -12.33 15.79 14.64
N ARG A 25 -11.43 15.81 15.62
CA ARG A 25 -10.01 16.10 15.39
C ARG A 25 -9.59 15.15 14.27
N GLU A 26 -9.18 15.73 13.15
CA GLU A 26 -8.55 14.99 12.07
C GLU A 26 -7.45 14.14 12.69
N LYS A 27 -7.69 12.83 12.74
CA LYS A 27 -6.70 11.88 13.22
C LYS A 27 -5.58 11.94 12.18
N ARG A 28 -4.42 12.46 12.57
CA ARG A 28 -3.25 12.51 11.70
C ARG A 28 -3.04 11.12 11.09
N VAL A 29 -3.04 11.06 9.77
CA VAL A 29 -2.90 9.81 9.00
C VAL A 29 -1.51 9.20 9.20
N VAL A 30 -0.53 10.05 9.51
CA VAL A 30 0.87 9.69 9.80
C VAL A 30 1.14 9.96 11.28
N GLY A 31 1.75 9.01 12.00
CA GLY A 31 2.13 9.20 13.40
C GLY A 31 3.17 10.31 13.57
N ASP A 32 3.22 10.92 14.76
CA ASP A 32 4.08 12.09 15.03
C ASP A 32 5.57 11.83 14.70
N ALA A 33 6.07 10.61 14.88
CA ALA A 33 7.46 10.23 14.59
C ALA A 33 7.83 10.26 13.09
N HIS A 34 6.86 10.17 12.18
CA HIS A 34 7.10 10.13 10.74
C HIS A 34 6.73 11.43 10.02
N THR A 35 6.13 12.40 10.74
CA THR A 35 5.50 13.58 10.14
C THR A 35 6.52 14.47 9.41
N ASP A 36 7.63 14.81 10.04
CA ASP A 36 8.63 15.71 9.44
C ASP A 36 9.32 15.08 8.21
N ARG A 37 9.58 13.77 8.28
CA ARG A 37 10.21 13.02 7.18
C ARG A 37 9.25 12.90 5.99
N VAL A 38 8.00 12.55 6.23
CA VAL A 38 7.00 12.41 5.16
C VAL A 38 6.75 13.77 4.51
N ALA A 39 6.60 14.85 5.28
CA ALA A 39 6.41 16.19 4.73
C ALA A 39 7.58 16.64 3.83
N LEU A 40 8.82 16.34 4.23
CA LEU A 40 10.00 16.60 3.39
C LEU A 40 9.94 15.81 2.07
N LEU A 41 9.59 14.52 2.13
CA LEU A 41 9.51 13.66 0.95
C LEU A 41 8.35 14.05 0.02
N GLU A 42 7.22 14.51 0.58
CA GLU A 42 6.09 15.07 -0.19
C GLU A 42 6.54 16.29 -0.99
N ALA A 43 7.25 17.22 -0.36
CA ALA A 43 7.78 18.41 -1.03
C ALA A 43 8.77 18.03 -2.15
N GLN A 44 9.63 17.04 -1.92
CA GLN A 44 10.60 16.57 -2.92
C GLN A 44 9.92 15.85 -4.10
N ALA A 45 8.95 14.99 -3.85
CA ALA A 45 8.19 14.32 -4.89
C ALA A 45 7.33 15.30 -5.69
N ALA A 46 6.78 16.33 -5.05
CA ALA A 46 6.04 17.39 -5.73
C ALA A 46 6.94 18.25 -6.63
N ALA A 47 8.19 18.50 -6.22
CA ALA A 47 9.17 19.24 -7.03
C ALA A 47 9.65 18.45 -8.25
N SER A 48 9.72 17.11 -8.14
CA SER A 48 10.21 16.22 -9.19
C SER A 48 9.28 15.00 -9.39
N PRO A 49 8.06 15.19 -9.93
CA PRO A 49 7.07 14.12 -10.03
C PRO A 49 7.43 13.02 -11.05
N SER A 50 8.36 13.31 -11.97
CA SER A 50 8.88 12.36 -12.95
C SER A 50 10.10 11.58 -12.47
N ASP A 51 10.58 11.82 -11.25
CA ASP A 51 11.72 11.10 -10.67
C ASP A 51 11.22 9.85 -9.92
N PRO A 52 11.49 8.63 -10.43
CA PRO A 52 11.03 7.40 -9.80
C PRO A 52 11.64 7.18 -8.41
N ALA A 53 12.83 7.71 -8.13
CA ALA A 53 13.45 7.58 -6.82
C ALA A 53 12.65 8.32 -5.75
N ARG A 54 12.18 9.53 -6.05
CA ARG A 54 11.38 10.35 -5.12
C ARG A 54 10.02 9.73 -4.82
N VAL A 55 9.34 9.24 -5.85
CA VAL A 55 8.05 8.54 -5.67
C VAL A 55 8.23 7.28 -4.84
N ARG A 56 9.30 6.51 -5.09
CA ARG A 56 9.63 5.30 -4.32
C ARG A 56 9.91 5.61 -2.86
N GLU A 57 10.72 6.62 -2.57
CA GLU A 57 11.05 7.03 -1.19
C GLU A 57 9.82 7.51 -0.43
N LEU A 58 8.95 8.30 -1.07
CA LEU A 58 7.70 8.75 -0.48
C LEU A 58 6.74 7.59 -0.22
N ALA A 59 6.54 6.70 -1.20
CA ALA A 59 5.67 5.53 -1.05
C ALA A 59 6.18 4.60 0.06
N GLN A 60 7.49 4.37 0.14
CA GLN A 60 8.11 3.61 1.22
C GLN A 60 7.86 4.27 2.58
N ALA A 61 8.01 5.59 2.68
CA ALA A 61 7.76 6.31 3.94
C ALA A 61 6.29 6.21 4.39
N TYR A 62 5.33 6.25 3.46
CA TYR A 62 3.92 6.01 3.79
C TYR A 62 3.66 4.58 4.27
N LEU A 63 4.29 3.57 3.65
CA LEU A 63 4.17 2.18 4.09
C LEU A 63 4.77 1.99 5.49
N ASP A 64 5.93 2.59 5.77
CA ASP A 64 6.56 2.55 7.09
C ASP A 64 5.69 3.26 8.15
N ALA A 65 4.95 4.30 7.76
CA ALA A 65 3.96 4.98 8.60
C ALA A 65 2.62 4.24 8.73
N ARG A 66 2.48 3.04 8.15
CA ARG A 66 1.22 2.26 8.07
C ARG A 66 0.07 3.02 7.38
N ALA A 67 0.39 3.78 6.34
CA ALA A 67 -0.55 4.51 5.49
C ALA A 67 -0.53 3.96 4.05
N PRO A 68 -0.89 2.68 3.80
CA PRO A 68 -0.78 2.06 2.49
C PRO A 68 -1.67 2.72 1.42
N GLY A 69 -2.82 3.29 1.80
CA GLY A 69 -3.66 4.07 0.89
C GLY A 69 -2.96 5.33 0.36
N MET A 70 -2.13 5.99 1.18
CA MET A 70 -1.34 7.14 0.75
C MET A 70 -0.20 6.73 -0.18
N ALA A 71 0.45 5.60 0.11
CA ALA A 71 1.47 5.02 -0.77
C ALA A 71 0.88 4.69 -2.16
N LEU A 72 -0.26 4.02 -2.19
CA LEU A 72 -0.97 3.67 -3.42
C LEU A 72 -1.36 4.93 -4.20
N ALA A 73 -1.97 5.92 -3.55
CA ALA A 73 -2.39 7.15 -4.22
C ALA A 73 -1.19 7.99 -4.72
N ALA A 74 -0.05 7.97 -4.03
CA ALA A 74 1.18 8.61 -4.51
C ALA A 74 1.71 7.96 -5.78
N ILE A 75 1.71 6.62 -5.84
CA ILE A 75 2.15 5.87 -7.02
C ILE A 75 1.17 6.04 -8.19
N GLU A 76 -0.13 5.94 -7.96
CA GLU A 76 -1.14 6.02 -9.02
C GLU A 76 -1.18 7.37 -9.73
N ARG A 77 -0.86 8.46 -8.99
CA ARG A 77 -0.76 9.82 -9.52
C ARG A 77 0.56 10.10 -10.24
N ALA A 78 1.56 9.23 -10.11
CA ALA A 78 2.84 9.42 -10.79
C ALA A 78 2.69 9.21 -12.31
N PRO A 79 3.57 9.82 -13.13
CA PRO A 79 3.60 9.60 -14.58
C PRO A 79 3.73 8.12 -14.94
N GLU A 80 3.19 7.73 -16.10
CA GLU A 80 3.22 6.33 -16.55
C GLU A 80 4.64 5.75 -16.58
N ALA A 81 5.62 6.53 -17.04
CA ALA A 81 7.02 6.13 -17.04
C ALA A 81 7.55 5.77 -15.64
N VAL A 82 7.11 6.48 -14.60
CA VAL A 82 7.50 6.20 -13.20
C VAL A 82 6.78 4.96 -12.67
N ARG A 83 5.49 4.79 -12.99
CA ARG A 83 4.73 3.58 -12.62
C ARG A 83 5.23 2.33 -13.35
N ALA A 84 5.86 2.51 -14.50
CA ALA A 84 6.49 1.43 -15.27
C ALA A 84 7.82 0.95 -14.64
N GLU A 85 8.37 1.68 -13.66
CA GLU A 85 9.60 1.28 -13.00
C GLU A 85 9.37 0.05 -12.08
N PRO A 86 10.12 -1.05 -12.23
CA PRO A 86 9.91 -2.28 -11.45
C PRO A 86 9.97 -2.07 -9.93
N ALA A 87 10.86 -1.19 -9.46
CA ALA A 87 10.98 -0.89 -8.03
C ALA A 87 9.73 -0.15 -7.48
N VAL A 88 9.06 0.65 -8.31
CA VAL A 88 7.82 1.35 -7.94
C VAL A 88 6.64 0.37 -7.96
N ASP A 89 6.55 -0.49 -8.98
CA ASP A 89 5.48 -1.50 -9.08
C ASP A 89 5.58 -2.56 -7.96
N HIS A 90 6.79 -2.84 -7.45
CA HIS A 90 6.98 -3.68 -6.25
C HIS A 90 6.42 -3.02 -4.97
N LEU A 91 6.59 -1.71 -4.79
CA LEU A 91 5.95 -0.99 -3.67
C LEU A 91 4.43 -0.89 -3.84
N TYR A 92 3.96 -0.75 -5.08
CA TYR A 92 2.54 -0.80 -5.39
C TYR A 92 1.93 -2.14 -4.98
N ALA A 93 2.58 -3.26 -5.30
CA ALA A 93 2.16 -4.59 -4.87
C ALA A 93 2.09 -4.71 -3.33
N ARG A 94 3.09 -4.17 -2.62
CA ARG A 94 3.07 -4.13 -1.15
C ARG A 94 1.90 -3.29 -0.61
N ALA A 95 1.65 -2.12 -1.18
CA ALA A 95 0.55 -1.24 -0.77
C ALA A 95 -0.84 -1.87 -1.04
N LEU A 96 -0.97 -2.66 -2.10
CA LEU A 96 -2.17 -3.44 -2.40
C LEU A 96 -2.39 -4.55 -1.37
N LEU A 97 -1.34 -5.32 -1.06
CA LEU A 97 -1.40 -6.38 -0.05
C LEU A 97 -1.79 -5.82 1.33
N ASP A 98 -1.19 -4.70 1.74
CA ASP A 98 -1.49 -4.04 3.03
C ASP A 98 -2.94 -3.50 3.09
N GLN A 99 -3.63 -3.40 1.95
CA GLN A 99 -5.05 -3.04 1.83
C GLN A 99 -5.98 -4.25 1.60
N GLY A 100 -5.44 -5.48 1.68
CA GLY A 100 -6.22 -6.71 1.50
C GLY A 100 -6.66 -6.96 0.06
N ARG A 101 -5.82 -6.59 -0.92
CA ARG A 101 -6.05 -6.82 -2.36
C ARG A 101 -5.02 -7.81 -2.90
N ALA A 102 -5.01 -9.04 -2.39
CA ALA A 102 -3.98 -10.04 -2.69
C ALA A 102 -3.93 -10.43 -4.18
N ALA A 103 -5.06 -10.57 -4.85
CA ALA A 103 -5.08 -10.91 -6.29
C ALA A 103 -4.43 -9.82 -7.16
N GLU A 104 -4.70 -8.56 -6.84
CA GLU A 104 -4.10 -7.43 -7.55
C GLU A 104 -2.62 -7.26 -7.22
N ALA A 105 -2.24 -7.49 -5.96
CA ALA A 105 -0.84 -7.52 -5.55
C ALA A 105 -0.06 -8.61 -6.29
N LEU A 106 -0.65 -9.80 -6.50
CA LEU A 106 -0.04 -10.88 -7.27
C LEU A 106 0.18 -10.48 -8.73
N ALA A 107 -0.82 -9.85 -9.34
CA ALA A 107 -0.69 -9.35 -10.71
C ALA A 107 0.43 -8.30 -10.82
N ALA A 108 0.58 -7.43 -9.82
CA ALA A 108 1.66 -6.45 -9.78
C ALA A 108 3.05 -7.09 -9.64
N GLU A 109 3.26 -8.03 -8.71
CA GLU A 109 4.55 -8.72 -8.59
C GLU A 109 4.91 -9.52 -9.85
N ARG A 110 3.91 -10.14 -10.51
CA ARG A 110 4.14 -10.83 -11.79
C ARG A 110 4.60 -9.87 -12.89
N ARG A 111 4.09 -8.63 -12.93
CA ARG A 111 4.59 -7.59 -13.85
C ARG A 111 6.03 -7.19 -13.53
N VAL A 112 6.38 -7.04 -12.25
CA VAL A 112 7.75 -6.76 -11.81
C VAL A 112 8.70 -7.84 -12.33
N LEU A 113 8.38 -9.12 -12.08
CA LEU A 113 9.19 -10.25 -12.53
C LEU A 113 9.30 -10.33 -14.06
N ALA A 114 8.19 -10.11 -14.77
CA ALA A 114 8.19 -10.12 -16.24
C ALA A 114 9.09 -9.02 -16.81
N ARG A 115 9.05 -7.80 -16.25
CA ARG A 115 9.95 -6.71 -16.66
C ARG A 115 11.40 -7.03 -16.33
N CYS A 116 11.68 -7.57 -15.15
CA CYS A 116 13.04 -7.94 -14.77
C CYS A 116 13.64 -9.08 -15.61
N ALA A 117 12.79 -9.89 -16.27
CA ALA A 117 13.21 -10.98 -17.14
C ALA A 117 13.36 -10.55 -18.62
N ASP A 118 12.96 -9.32 -18.98
CA ASP A 118 13.01 -8.84 -20.36
C ASP A 118 14.47 -8.59 -20.80
N PRO A 119 15.00 -9.36 -21.78
CA PRO A 119 16.37 -9.20 -22.25
C PRO A 119 16.58 -7.91 -23.06
N ALA A 120 15.52 -7.18 -23.42
CA ALA A 120 15.60 -5.94 -24.19
C ALA A 120 15.88 -4.69 -23.32
N LEU A 121 15.93 -4.82 -21.99
CA LEU A 121 16.29 -3.73 -21.09
C LEU A 121 17.82 -3.69 -20.88
N ASP A 122 18.45 -2.57 -21.26
CA ASP A 122 19.89 -2.33 -21.09
C ASP A 122 20.28 -2.12 -19.60
N ALA A 123 21.18 -2.95 -19.05
CA ALA A 123 21.77 -2.89 -17.69
C ALA A 123 20.73 -2.96 -16.52
N PRO A 124 21.10 -3.30 -15.27
CA PRO A 124 20.15 -3.96 -14.36
C PRO A 124 19.19 -2.96 -13.72
N VAL A 125 18.08 -2.66 -14.41
CA VAL A 125 16.88 -2.01 -13.87
C VAL A 125 16.40 -2.73 -12.60
N CYS A 126 16.65 -4.05 -12.54
CA CYS A 126 16.32 -4.88 -11.39
C CYS A 126 17.56 -5.32 -10.62
N SER A 127 17.62 -4.94 -9.34
CA SER A 127 18.60 -5.49 -8.42
C SER A 127 18.28 -6.96 -8.11
N THR A 128 19.30 -7.75 -7.75
CA THR A 128 19.12 -9.13 -7.28
C THR A 128 18.18 -9.21 -6.07
N TYR A 129 18.25 -8.21 -5.18
CA TYR A 129 17.33 -8.07 -4.06
C TYR A 129 15.87 -7.87 -4.51
N LEU A 130 15.63 -7.01 -5.51
CA LEU A 130 14.28 -6.78 -6.03
C LEU A 130 13.70 -8.06 -6.62
N ILE A 131 14.46 -8.79 -7.43
CA ILE A 131 14.03 -10.06 -8.02
C ILE A 131 13.71 -11.07 -6.91
N ALA A 132 14.62 -11.28 -5.96
CA ALA A 132 14.41 -12.22 -4.87
C ALA A 132 13.19 -11.86 -4.00
N SER A 133 13.02 -10.56 -3.69
CA SER A 133 11.88 -10.05 -2.91
C SER A 133 10.56 -10.24 -3.66
N ALA A 134 10.51 -9.89 -4.95
CA ALA A 134 9.33 -10.03 -5.79
C ALA A 134 8.93 -11.50 -5.99
N THR A 135 9.90 -12.40 -6.26
CA THR A 135 9.65 -13.84 -6.36
C THR A 135 9.02 -14.39 -5.09
N ARG A 136 9.63 -14.10 -3.94
CA ARG A 136 9.12 -14.59 -2.66
C ARG A 136 7.71 -14.07 -2.38
N ARG A 137 7.43 -12.80 -2.68
CA ARG A 137 6.08 -12.25 -2.46
C ARG A 137 5.07 -12.86 -3.42
N ALA A 138 5.42 -13.05 -4.70
CA ALA A 138 4.54 -13.66 -5.69
C ALA A 138 4.14 -15.10 -5.28
N GLU A 139 5.08 -15.90 -4.78
CA GLU A 139 4.79 -17.26 -4.29
C GLU A 139 3.80 -17.26 -3.12
N ILE A 140 4.00 -16.36 -2.14
CA ILE A 140 3.08 -16.22 -1.00
C ILE A 140 1.70 -15.76 -1.46
N LEU A 141 1.65 -14.76 -2.35
CA LEU A 141 0.41 -14.22 -2.88
C LEU A 141 -0.35 -15.25 -3.72
N GLU A 142 0.35 -16.09 -4.47
CA GLU A 142 -0.25 -17.21 -5.20
C GLU A 142 -0.93 -18.19 -4.25
N GLN A 143 -0.31 -18.51 -3.12
CA GLN A 143 -0.94 -19.34 -2.08
C GLN A 143 -2.16 -18.66 -1.48
N LEU A 144 -2.08 -17.36 -1.13
CA LEU A 144 -3.22 -16.60 -0.60
C LEU A 144 -4.40 -16.61 -1.57
N VAL A 145 -4.15 -16.31 -2.85
CA VAL A 145 -5.18 -16.30 -3.90
C VAL A 145 -5.76 -17.69 -4.13
N SER A 146 -4.93 -18.75 -4.11
CA SER A 146 -5.43 -20.13 -4.27
C SER A 146 -6.35 -20.59 -3.13
N LEU A 147 -6.19 -20.01 -1.94
CA LEU A 147 -7.03 -20.25 -0.77
C LEU A 147 -8.24 -19.30 -0.71
N GLY A 148 -8.38 -18.39 -1.68
CA GLY A 148 -9.43 -17.38 -1.70
C GLY A 148 -9.28 -16.28 -0.64
N VAL A 149 -8.05 -16.04 -0.17
CA VAL A 149 -7.74 -15.04 0.86
C VAL A 149 -7.28 -13.74 0.20
N GLU A 150 -8.11 -12.70 0.25
CA GLU A 150 -7.77 -11.36 -0.23
C GLU A 150 -7.10 -10.50 0.85
N ASP A 151 -7.70 -10.48 2.05
CA ASP A 151 -7.15 -9.76 3.21
C ASP A 151 -6.53 -10.74 4.21
N ALA A 152 -5.19 -10.73 4.27
CA ALA A 152 -4.44 -11.59 5.16
C ALA A 152 -4.68 -11.27 6.65
N ASN A 153 -5.02 -10.01 6.97
CA ASN A 153 -5.33 -9.60 8.34
C ASN A 153 -6.72 -10.05 8.78
N ALA A 154 -7.67 -10.15 7.84
CA ALA A 154 -9.01 -10.66 8.11
C ALA A 154 -9.02 -12.18 8.32
N HIS A 155 -8.09 -12.91 7.69
CA HIS A 155 -8.00 -14.37 7.76
C HIS A 155 -6.60 -14.84 8.22
N PRO A 156 -6.21 -14.62 9.49
CA PRO A 156 -4.87 -14.90 9.97
C PRO A 156 -4.50 -16.39 9.91
N GLU A 157 -5.46 -17.28 10.16
CA GLU A 157 -5.23 -18.74 10.11
C GLU A 157 -4.95 -19.21 8.68
N ALA A 158 -5.81 -18.84 7.72
CA ALA A 158 -5.64 -19.18 6.31
C ALA A 158 -4.37 -18.54 5.71
N SER A 159 -4.03 -17.33 6.15
CA SER A 159 -2.79 -16.66 5.76
C SER A 159 -1.57 -17.40 6.28
N SER A 160 -1.59 -17.86 7.53
CA SER A 160 -0.50 -18.67 8.10
C SER A 160 -0.26 -19.96 7.31
N LEU A 161 -1.33 -20.61 6.83
CA LEU A 161 -1.26 -21.77 5.95
C LEU A 161 -0.62 -21.41 4.61
N ALA A 162 -1.03 -20.30 3.99
CA ALA A 162 -0.44 -19.81 2.75
C ALA A 162 1.08 -19.61 2.89
N TYR A 163 1.53 -18.95 3.97
CA TYR A 163 2.96 -18.76 4.25
C TYR A 163 3.71 -20.08 4.42
N GLN A 164 3.13 -21.06 5.13
CA GLN A 164 3.74 -22.37 5.29
C GLN A 164 3.84 -23.12 3.95
N ASN A 165 2.80 -23.07 3.13
CA ASN A 165 2.80 -23.77 1.84
C ASN A 165 3.82 -23.16 0.87
N ALA A 166 3.89 -21.82 0.80
CA ALA A 166 4.87 -21.12 -0.02
C ALA A 166 6.31 -21.47 0.41
N THR A 167 6.59 -21.48 1.73
CA THR A 167 7.94 -21.76 2.23
C THR A 167 8.36 -23.23 2.14
N ARG A 168 7.42 -24.18 2.19
CA ARG A 168 7.71 -25.61 2.00
C ARG A 168 8.18 -25.93 0.57
N GLN A 169 7.75 -25.17 -0.44
CA GLN A 169 8.19 -25.39 -1.82
C GLN A 169 9.67 -25.01 -2.04
N VAL A 170 10.24 -24.14 -1.21
CA VAL A 170 11.63 -23.66 -1.34
C VAL A 170 12.66 -24.63 -0.72
N SER A 171 12.23 -25.66 0.04
CA SER A 171 13.16 -26.52 0.82
C SER A 171 13.74 -27.73 0.07
N PHE A 172 13.67 -27.82 -1.26
CA PHE A 172 14.26 -28.94 -2.00
C PHE A 172 15.08 -28.51 -3.24
N SER A 173 16.35 -28.20 -3.00
CA SER A 173 17.45 -28.50 -3.94
C SER A 173 18.80 -28.49 -3.22
N ALA A 174 19.04 -29.47 -2.34
CA ALA A 174 20.39 -29.94 -2.09
C ALA A 174 20.57 -31.19 -2.98
N ALA A 175 20.95 -30.94 -4.23
CA ALA A 175 21.33 -32.01 -5.15
C ALA A 175 22.73 -32.51 -4.78
N ARG A 176 22.78 -33.83 -4.69
CA ARG A 176 23.83 -34.76 -4.33
C ARG A 176 25.08 -34.67 -5.22
#